data_AF-A0A235GC00-F1
#
_entry.id   AF-A0A235GC00-F1
#
_cell.length_a   1.000
_cell.length_b   1.000
_cell.length_c   1.000
_cell.angle_alpha   90.00
_cell.angle_beta   90.00
_cell.angle_gamma   90.00
#
_symmetry.space_group_name_H-M   'P 1'
#
loop_
_entity.id
_entity.type
_entity.pdbx_description
1 polymer ?
#
loop_
_entity_poly.entity_id
_entity_poly.type
_entity_poly.pdbx_seq_one_letter_code
_entity_poly.pdbx_strand_id
1 'polypeptide(L)' 'MTTLKDQLDNCQYLLTRARLAGDDDAVRRFTEYRELLIRQSASMKTHLRLV' A
#
# COMPACT_ATOMS: atom_id res chain seq x y z
N MET A 1 -2.86 -6.62 -15.64
CA MET A 1 -3.16 -6.99 -14.24
C MET A 1 -2.10 -6.36 -13.37
N THR A 2 -2.47 -5.42 -12.51
CA THR A 2 -1.56 -4.83 -11.51
C THR A 2 -1.37 -5.84 -10.38
N THR A 3 -0.13 -6.15 -10.04
CA THR A 3 0.16 -7.03 -8.91
C THR A 3 0.11 -6.26 -7.60
N LEU A 4 -0.01 -6.97 -6.47
CA LEU A 4 0.04 -6.37 -5.14
C LEU A 4 1.36 -5.62 -4.89
N LYS A 5 2.45 -6.11 -5.50
CA LYS A 5 3.76 -5.45 -5.47
C LYS A 5 3.71 -4.11 -6.19
N ASP A 6 3.11 -4.06 -7.39
CA ASP A 6 2.98 -2.82 -8.16
C ASP A 6 2.13 -1.78 -7.40
N GLN A 7 1.10 -2.23 -6.68
CA GLN A 7 0.28 -1.37 -5.83
C GLN A 7 1.07 -0.80 -4.64
N LEU A 8 1.91 -1.61 -4.01
CA LEU A 8 2.78 -1.17 -2.91
C LEU A 8 3.85 -0.19 -3.38
N ASP A 9 4.51 -0.47 -4.51
CA ASP A 9 5.53 0.42 -5.09
C ASP A 9 4.91 1.77 -5.51
N ASN A 10 3.73 1.75 -6.13
CA ASN A 10 3.00 2.98 -6.47
C ASN A 10 2.55 3.74 -5.21
N CYS A 11 2.07 3.04 -4.18
CA CYS A 11 1.69 3.67 -2.92
C CYS A 11 2.90 4.36 -2.27
N GLN A 12 4.06 3.70 -2.25
CA GLN A 12 5.31 4.27 -1.74
C GLN A 12 5.73 5.53 -2.53
N TYR A 13 5.63 5.49 -3.86
CA TYR A 13 5.92 6.64 -4.72
C TYR A 13 5.02 7.85 -4.40
N LEU A 14 3.72 7.62 -4.29
CA LEU A 14 2.74 8.67 -3.97
C LEU A 14 2.94 9.24 -2.56
N LEU A 15 3.30 8.40 -1.59
CA LEU A 15 3.63 8.82 -0.23
C LEU A 15 4.84 9.75 -0.20
N THR A 16 5.91 9.40 -0.91
CA THR A 16 7.09 10.24 -1.04
C THR A 16 6.74 11.59 -1.68
N ARG A 17 5.93 11.57 -2.73
CA ARG A 17 5.49 12.80 -3.40
C ARG A 17 4.64 13.68 -2.49
N ALA A 18 3.70 13.10 -1.74
CA ALA A 18 2.86 13.83 -0.79
C ALA A 18 3.69 14.48 0.33
N ARG A 19 4.68 13.76 0.86
CA ARG A 19 5.62 14.31 1.84
C ARG A 19 6.44 15.48 1.30
N LEU A 20 6.94 15.36 0.07
CA LEU A 20 7.69 16.44 -0.59
C LEU A 20 6.81 17.66 -0.86
N ALA A 21 5.52 17.46 -1.12
CA ALA A 21 4.55 18.53 -1.33
C ALA A 21 4.02 19.16 -0.03
N GLY A 22 4.30 18.54 1.14
CA GLY A 22 3.71 18.96 2.42
C GLY A 22 2.20 18.71 2.51
N ASP A 23 1.66 17.78 1.72
CA ASP A 23 0.23 17.43 1.72
C ASP A 23 -0.04 16.34 2.77
N ASP A 24 -0.27 16.77 4.01
CA ASP A 24 -0.48 15.89 5.16
C ASP A 24 -1.72 14.99 5.01
N ASP A 25 -2.77 15.47 4.34
CA ASP A 25 -3.97 14.70 4.07
C ASP A 25 -3.68 13.54 3.10
N ALA A 26 -2.92 13.82 2.03
CA ALA A 26 -2.47 12.78 1.12
C ALA A 26 -1.53 11.79 1.81
N VAL A 27 -0.61 12.26 2.67
CA VAL A 27 0.26 11.39 3.47
C VAL A 27 -0.55 10.45 4.35
N ARG A 28 -1.58 10.96 5.04
CA ARG A 28 -2.47 10.13 5.88
C ARG A 28 -3.20 9.08 5.05
N ARG A 29 -3.85 9.48 3.96
CA ARG A 29 -4.60 8.57 3.08
C ARG A 29 -3.72 7.47 2.48
N PHE A 30 -2.53 7.81 1.99
CA PHE A 30 -1.62 6.81 1.42
C PHE A 30 -1.01 5.90 2.49
N THR A 31 -0.83 6.38 3.71
CA THR A 31 -0.40 5.53 4.84
C THR A 31 -1.46 4.50 5.18
N GLU A 32 -2.73 4.91 5.31
CA GLU A 32 -3.86 4.01 5.55
C GLU A 32 -4.02 2.98 4.42
N TYR A 33 -3.86 3.44 3.17
CA TYR A 33 -3.92 2.56 2.01
C TYR A 33 -2.79 1.52 1.99
N ARG A 34 -1.57 1.90 2.39
CA ARG A 34 -0.45 0.98 2.54
C ARG A 34 -0.73 -0.11 3.58
N GLU A 35 -1.32 0.24 4.71
CA GLU A 35 -1.70 -0.74 5.73
C GLU A 35 -2.75 -1.73 5.23
N LEU A 36 -3.75 -1.25 4.48
CA LEU A 36 -4.75 -2.11 3.84
C LEU A 36 -4.09 -3.13 2.89
N LEU A 37 -3.19 -2.66 2.02
CA LEU A 37 -2.47 -3.52 1.07
C LEU A 37 -1.62 -4.58 1.80
N ILE A 38 -0.97 -4.21 2.90
CA ILE A 38 -0.19 -5.16 3.72
C ILE A 38 -1.11 -6.22 4.34
N ARG A 39 -2.27 -5.83 4.88
CA ARG A 39 -3.25 -6.79 5.43
C ARG A 39 -3.79 -7.74 4.36
N GLN A 40 -4.09 -7.23 3.16
CA GLN A 40 -4.48 -8.06 2.02
C GLN A 40 -3.37 -9.04 1.64
N SER A 41 -2.10 -8.59 1.65
CA SER A 41 -0.93 -9.45 1.41
C SER A 41 -0.85 -10.60 2.40
N ALA A 42 -1.08 -10.31 3.69
CA ALA A 42 -1.00 -11.28 4.76
C ALA A 42 -2.16 -12.28 4.65
N SER A 43 -3.38 -11.80 4.40
CA SER A 43 -4.55 -12.65 4.18
C SER A 43 -4.36 -13.59 2.99
N MET A 44 -3.88 -13.08 1.85
CA MET A 44 -3.58 -13.91 0.67
C MET A 44 -2.51 -14.97 0.96
N LYS A 45 -1.44 -14.62 1.68
CA LYS A 45 -0.40 -15.57 2.08
C LYS A 45 -0.95 -16.65 3.01
N THR A 46 -1.83 -16.30 3.93
CA THR A 46 -2.49 -17.27 4.82
C THR A 46 -3.40 -18.21 4.04
N HIS A 47 -4.19 -17.70 3.09
CA HIS A 47 -5.02 -18.53 2.22
C HIS A 47 -4.19 -19.49 1.34
N LEU A 48 -3.08 -19.02 0.76
CA LEU A 48 -2.18 -19.87 -0.02
C LEU A 48 -1.45 -20.95 0.80
N ARG A 49 -1.36 -20.80 2.13
CA ARG A 49 -0.70 -21.77 3.02
C ARG A 49 -1.63 -22.86 3.54
N LEU A 50 -2.94 -22.67 3.41
CA LEU A 50 -3.98 -23.55 3.94
C LEU A 50 -4.66 -24.42 2.85
N VAL A 51 -4.22 -24.30 1.59
CA VAL A 51 -4.69 -25.08 0.44
C VAL A 51 -3.62 -26.06 0.01
#